data_AF-A0A6A6FKX5-F1
#
_entry.id   AF-A0A6A6FKX5-F1
#
_cell.length_a   1.000
_cell.length_b   1.000
_cell.length_c   1.000
_cell.angle_alpha   90.00
_cell.angle_beta   90.00
_cell.angle_gamma   90.00
#
_symmetry.space_group_name_H-M   'P 1'
#
loop_
_entity.id
_entity.type
_entity.pdbx_description
1 polymer ?
#
loop_
_entity_poly.entity_id
_entity_poly.type
_entity_poly.pdbx_seq_one_letter_code
_entity_poly.pdbx_strand_id
1 'polypeptide(L)'
;MQRRSDRQANGGAGEDSDDEDGRAKNSVENYIGIGISVSFNSKHNEQQRIQQLSGGQKSLCALALVFAIQASDPAPFYLFDEIDANLDAQYRTAVAQLLQESSQTGQFICTTFRPEMLHVAEKCYGVSYLNKASSIDVVSKEQALDFVEGQISGK
;
A
#
# COMPACT_ATOMS: atom_id res chain seq x y z
N MET A 1 51.76 33.63 21.70
CA MET A 1 51.80 34.13 23.09
C MET A 1 51.87 32.94 24.03
N GLN A 2 53.05 32.69 24.58
CA GLN A 2 53.32 31.68 25.61
C GLN A 2 52.79 32.15 26.97
N ARG A 3 52.35 31.21 27.81
CA ARG A 3 52.60 31.22 29.26
C ARG A 3 52.60 29.78 29.78
N ARG A 4 53.82 29.25 29.95
CA ARG A 4 54.12 28.14 30.86
C ARG A 4 54.16 28.70 32.28
N SER A 5 53.62 27.97 33.24
CA SER A 5 54.04 28.06 34.64
C SER A 5 53.84 26.69 35.27
N ASP A 6 54.95 26.01 35.48
CA ASP A 6 55.09 24.81 36.31
C ASP A 6 54.72 25.12 37.77
N ARG A 7 54.02 24.19 38.42
CA ARG A 7 54.14 23.95 39.86
C ARG A 7 53.91 22.47 40.15
N GLN A 8 54.83 21.91 40.91
CA GLN A 8 55.12 20.50 41.11
C GLN A 8 54.46 19.95 42.40
N ALA A 9 54.00 18.70 42.31
CA ALA A 9 53.90 17.63 43.32
C ALA A 9 53.26 17.89 44.71
N ASN A 10 52.16 17.17 44.98
CA ASN A 10 51.91 16.29 46.15
C ASN A 10 50.57 15.57 45.90
N GLY A 11 50.43 14.24 45.83
CA GLY A 11 50.63 13.29 46.92
C GLY A 11 49.31 13.05 47.66
N GLY A 12 48.50 12.08 47.21
CA GLY A 12 47.24 11.68 47.87
C GLY A 12 46.35 10.82 46.98
N ALA A 13 46.53 9.50 47.04
CA ALA A 13 45.61 8.52 46.47
C ALA A 13 44.57 8.13 47.53
N GLY A 14 43.29 8.12 47.15
CA GLY A 14 42.23 7.52 47.96
C GLY A 14 40.92 8.31 47.91
N GLU A 15 39.98 7.75 47.14
CA GLU A 15 38.52 7.87 47.33
C GLU A 15 37.88 9.23 47.04
N ASP A 16 37.35 9.37 45.82
CA ASP A 16 36.00 9.89 45.55
C ASP A 16 35.74 9.84 44.03
N SER A 17 34.81 8.98 43.61
CA SER A 17 34.14 9.13 42.32
C SER A 17 32.68 8.71 42.48
N ASP A 18 31.88 9.68 42.95
CA ASP A 18 30.49 9.81 42.55
C ASP A 18 30.40 10.00 41.03
N ASP A 19 29.23 9.65 40.49
CA ASP A 19 28.76 9.84 39.12
C ASP A 19 29.32 8.87 38.05
N GLU A 20 28.52 7.86 37.71
CA GLU A 20 27.91 7.89 36.37
C GLU A 20 26.61 7.08 36.29
N ASP A 21 25.56 7.85 36.05
CA ASP A 21 24.16 7.54 35.87
C ASP A 21 23.97 6.49 34.75
N GLY A 22 23.88 5.21 35.13
CA GLY A 22 23.62 4.06 34.25
C GLY A 22 22.22 4.02 33.64
N ARG A 23 21.63 5.18 33.32
CA ARG A 23 20.48 5.25 32.42
C ARG A 23 20.97 4.85 31.03
N ALA A 24 20.83 3.55 30.73
CA ALA A 24 20.70 3.05 29.38
C ALA A 24 19.50 3.77 28.72
N LYS A 25 19.74 4.98 28.25
CA LYS A 25 18.88 5.67 27.30
C LYS A 25 18.86 4.74 26.10
N ASN A 26 17.73 4.09 25.90
CA ASN A 26 17.31 3.55 24.62
C ASN A 26 17.62 4.62 23.57
N SER A 27 18.75 4.48 22.88
CA SER A 27 19.07 5.29 21.73
C SER A 27 18.04 4.89 20.70
N VAL A 28 17.01 5.71 20.56
CA VAL A 28 16.05 5.60 19.46
C VAL A 28 16.89 5.53 18.19
N GLU A 29 16.96 4.35 17.59
CA GLU A 29 17.60 4.17 16.30
C GLU A 29 16.92 5.16 15.36
N ASN A 30 17.68 6.14 14.86
CA ASN A 30 17.18 7.08 13.86
C ASN A 30 16.96 6.31 12.56
N TYR A 31 15.77 5.70 12.42
CA TYR A 31 15.36 5.06 11.18
C TYR A 31 15.24 6.12 10.08
N ILE A 32 15.94 5.89 8.97
CA ILE A 32 16.00 6.83 7.84
C ILE A 32 15.02 6.48 6.71
N GLY A 33 14.36 5.32 6.77
CA GLY A 33 13.38 4.91 5.75
C GLY A 33 13.05 3.42 5.78
N ILE A 34 12.16 3.02 4.85
CA ILE A 34 11.71 1.65 4.66
C ILE A 34 12.05 1.22 3.23
N GLY A 35 12.71 0.06 3.10
CA GLY A 35 12.99 -0.58 1.80
C GLY A 35 12.00 -1.72 1.54
N ILE A 36 11.50 -1.82 0.30
CA ILE A 36 10.62 -2.92 -0.12
C ILE A 36 11.36 -3.73 -1.19
N SER A 37 11.55 -5.02 -0.93
CA SER A 37 12.08 -6.01 -1.87
C SER A 37 10.99 -6.99 -2.25
N VAL A 38 10.86 -7.31 -3.54
CA VAL A 38 9.82 -8.20 -4.06
C VAL A 38 10.44 -9.26 -4.96
N SER A 39 9.92 -10.49 -4.92
CA SER A 39 10.26 -11.55 -5.85
C SER A 39 9.01 -12.12 -6.51
N PHE A 40 9.06 -12.31 -7.82
CA PHE A 40 7.99 -12.93 -8.60
C PHE A 40 8.50 -14.27 -9.15
N ASN A 41 7.79 -15.36 -8.85
CA ASN A 41 7.97 -16.67 -9.47
C ASN A 41 9.41 -17.25 -9.41
N SER A 42 10.15 -17.02 -8.31
CA SER A 42 11.55 -17.43 -8.23
C SER A 42 11.73 -18.80 -7.55
N LYS A 43 12.29 -19.77 -8.29
CA LYS A 43 12.87 -21.01 -7.71
C LYS A 43 14.19 -20.74 -6.95
N HIS A 44 14.81 -19.58 -7.14
CA HIS A 44 16.14 -19.25 -6.65
C HIS A 44 16.24 -17.92 -5.86
N ASN A 45 15.11 -17.41 -5.37
CA ASN A 45 15.04 -16.24 -4.49
C ASN A 45 15.73 -14.97 -5.04
N GLU A 46 15.64 -14.75 -6.35
CA GLU A 46 16.11 -13.52 -6.98
C GLU A 46 15.17 -12.36 -6.62
N GLN A 47 15.55 -11.61 -5.59
CA GLN A 47 14.86 -10.38 -5.20
C GLN A 47 15.12 -9.30 -6.25
N GLN A 48 14.05 -8.72 -6.78
CA GLN A 48 14.13 -7.62 -7.73
C GLN A 48 13.83 -6.30 -7.00
N ARG A 49 14.54 -5.23 -7.41
CA ARG A 49 14.18 -3.89 -6.96
C ARG A 49 12.88 -3.46 -7.64
N ILE A 50 12.03 -2.71 -6.94
CA ILE A 50 10.77 -2.18 -7.48
C ILE A 50 10.95 -1.53 -8.87
N GLN A 51 12.06 -0.82 -9.09
CA GLN A 51 12.34 -0.14 -10.36
C GLN A 51 12.36 -1.10 -11.57
N GLN A 52 12.78 -2.35 -11.37
CA GLN A 52 12.91 -3.38 -12.40
C GLN A 52 11.59 -4.09 -12.75
N LEU A 53 10.54 -3.86 -11.96
CA LEU A 53 9.23 -4.48 -12.16
C LEU A 53 8.44 -3.84 -13.31
N SER A 54 7.59 -4.64 -13.97
CA SER A 54 6.62 -4.16 -14.95
C SER A 54 5.56 -3.25 -14.30
N GLY A 55 4.83 -2.47 -15.10
CA GLY A 55 3.75 -1.60 -14.59
C GLY A 55 2.67 -2.38 -13.84
N GLY A 56 2.26 -3.54 -14.38
CA GLY A 56 1.30 -4.44 -13.72
C GLY A 56 1.84 -5.02 -12.41
N GLN A 57 3.12 -5.44 -12.38
CA GLN A 57 3.75 -5.95 -11.16
C GLN A 57 3.86 -4.88 -10.07
N LYS A 58 4.25 -3.65 -10.42
CA LYS A 58 4.28 -2.51 -9.49
C LYS A 58 2.88 -2.24 -8.91
N SER A 59 1.86 -2.25 -9.76
CA SER A 59 0.47 -2.03 -9.35
C SER A 59 -0.01 -3.12 -8.40
N LEU A 60 0.31 -4.38 -8.70
CA LEU A 60 -0.03 -5.51 -7.83
C LEU A 60 0.67 -5.44 -6.46
N CYS A 61 1.96 -5.07 -6.43
CA CYS A 61 2.69 -4.87 -5.16
C CYS A 61 2.05 -3.77 -4.31
N ALA A 62 1.68 -2.64 -4.95
CA ALA A 62 1.04 -1.54 -4.26
C ALA A 62 -0.32 -1.97 -3.69
N LEU A 63 -1.13 -2.69 -4.47
CA LEU A 63 -2.41 -3.21 -4.00
C LEU A 63 -2.24 -4.22 -2.85
N ALA A 64 -1.29 -5.14 -2.95
CA ALA A 64 -1.00 -6.08 -1.88
C ALA A 64 -0.63 -5.36 -0.57
N LEU A 65 0.17 -4.30 -0.66
CA LEU A 65 0.52 -3.48 0.50
C LEU A 65 -0.70 -2.74 1.08
N VAL A 66 -1.55 -2.15 0.23
CA VAL A 66 -2.78 -1.48 0.67
C VAL A 66 -3.69 -2.47 1.39
N PHE A 67 -3.93 -3.65 0.81
CA PHE A 67 -4.75 -4.68 1.45
C PHE A 67 -4.15 -5.21 2.76
N ALA A 68 -2.83 -5.32 2.85
CA ALA A 68 -2.16 -5.71 4.10
C ALA A 68 -2.37 -4.67 5.22
N ILE A 69 -2.31 -3.37 4.88
CA ILE A 69 -2.59 -2.29 5.83
C ILE A 69 -4.06 -2.34 6.26
N GLN A 70 -4.99 -2.49 5.31
CA GLN A 70 -6.43 -2.59 5.59
C GLN A 70 -6.79 -3.79 6.46
N ALA A 71 -6.11 -4.92 6.28
CA ALA A 71 -6.28 -6.10 7.13
C ALA A 71 -5.77 -5.89 8.56
N SER A 72 -4.77 -5.02 8.76
CA SER A 72 -4.25 -4.69 10.09
C SER A 72 -5.03 -3.59 10.80
N ASP A 73 -5.54 -2.60 10.04
CA ASP A 73 -6.29 -1.45 10.56
C ASP A 73 -7.50 -1.17 9.64
N PRO A 74 -8.63 -1.90 9.85
CA PRO A 74 -9.76 -1.83 8.95
C PRO A 74 -10.55 -0.51 9.13
N ALA A 75 -10.68 0.23 8.05
CA ALA A 75 -11.56 1.39 7.94
C ALA A 75 -13.02 0.98 7.67
N PRO A 76 -14.01 1.81 8.05
CA PRO A 76 -15.42 1.51 7.83
C PRO A 76 -15.83 1.52 6.35
N PHE A 77 -15.10 2.25 5.49
CA PHE A 77 -15.36 2.29 4.05
C PHE A 77 -14.09 2.52 3.23
N TYR A 78 -14.12 2.06 1.98
CA TYR A 78 -13.05 2.20 1.00
C TYR A 78 -13.61 2.61 -0.36
N LEU A 79 -12.88 3.50 -1.04
CA LEU A 79 -13.15 3.93 -2.41
C LEU A 79 -11.93 3.59 -3.27
N PHE A 80 -12.13 2.77 -4.30
CA PHE A 80 -11.11 2.41 -5.28
C PHE A 80 -11.47 2.95 -6.65
N ASP A 81 -10.54 3.69 -7.25
CA ASP A 81 -10.71 4.29 -8.56
C ASP A 81 -9.83 3.57 -9.59
N GLU A 82 -10.43 2.80 -10.49
CA GLU A 82 -9.77 2.08 -11.60
C GLU A 82 -8.50 1.29 -11.22
N ILE A 83 -8.48 0.70 -10.02
CA ILE A 83 -7.30 0.00 -9.49
C ILE A 83 -6.87 -1.21 -10.32
N ASP A 84 -7.76 -1.70 -11.18
CA ASP A 84 -7.62 -2.89 -12.01
C ASP A 84 -7.20 -2.57 -13.46
N ALA A 85 -7.00 -1.29 -13.80
CA ALA A 85 -6.70 -0.84 -15.15
C ALA A 85 -5.46 -1.50 -15.76
N ASN A 86 -4.41 -1.65 -14.95
CA ASN A 86 -3.08 -2.16 -15.34
C ASN A 86 -2.86 -3.65 -15.01
N LEU A 87 -3.88 -4.34 -14.49
CA LEU A 87 -3.82 -5.76 -14.16
C LEU A 87 -4.24 -6.62 -15.35
N ASP A 88 -3.72 -7.84 -15.44
CA ASP A 88 -4.24 -8.86 -16.36
C ASP A 88 -5.50 -9.53 -15.77
N ALA A 89 -6.24 -10.29 -16.59
CA ALA A 89 -7.51 -10.89 -16.19
C ALA A 89 -7.37 -11.82 -14.96
N GLN A 90 -6.24 -12.52 -14.82
CA GLN A 90 -5.99 -13.39 -13.68
C GLN A 90 -5.89 -12.59 -12.38
N TYR A 91 -5.07 -11.53 -12.37
CA TYR A 91 -4.93 -10.67 -11.19
C TYR A 91 -6.20 -9.86 -10.90
N ARG A 92 -6.93 -9.41 -11.93
CA ARG A 92 -8.24 -8.75 -11.73
C ARG A 92 -9.23 -9.64 -11.01
N THR A 93 -9.31 -10.92 -11.42
CA THR A 93 -10.18 -11.90 -10.76
C THR A 93 -9.77 -12.11 -9.30
N ALA A 94 -8.47 -12.22 -9.02
CA ALA A 94 -7.96 -12.36 -7.66
C ALA A 94 -8.28 -11.14 -6.78
N VAL A 95 -8.12 -9.92 -7.30
CA VAL A 95 -8.48 -8.69 -6.58
C VAL A 95 -10.00 -8.63 -6.35
N ALA A 96 -10.80 -8.99 -7.34
CA ALA A 96 -12.26 -9.01 -7.22
C ALA A 96 -12.72 -9.95 -6.10
N GLN A 97 -12.16 -11.15 -6.03
CA GLN A 97 -12.44 -12.11 -4.95
C GLN A 97 -12.04 -11.56 -3.58
N LEU A 98 -10.85 -10.96 -3.47
CA LEU A 98 -10.39 -10.37 -2.21
C LEU A 98 -11.31 -9.23 -1.73
N LEU A 99 -11.79 -8.39 -2.65
CA LEU A 99 -12.75 -7.33 -2.34
C LEU A 99 -14.10 -7.89 -1.89
N GLN A 100 -14.56 -8.98 -2.51
CA GLN A 100 -15.80 -9.67 -2.12
C GLN A 100 -15.72 -10.26 -0.71
N GLU A 101 -14.58 -10.85 -0.35
CA GLU A 101 -14.35 -11.36 1.01
C GLU A 101 -14.25 -10.22 2.02
N SER A 102 -13.51 -9.17 1.67
CA SER A 102 -13.32 -8.00 2.53
C SER A 102 -14.61 -7.20 2.73
N SER A 103 -15.54 -7.23 1.77
CA SER A 103 -16.82 -6.51 1.89
C SER A 103 -17.73 -7.03 3.00
N GLN A 104 -17.44 -8.20 3.57
CA GLN A 104 -18.15 -8.72 4.75
C GLN A 104 -17.86 -7.90 6.02
N THR A 105 -16.73 -7.19 6.06
CA THR A 105 -16.28 -6.44 7.26
C THR A 105 -16.15 -4.94 7.03
N GLY A 106 -16.22 -4.47 5.78
CA GLY A 106 -16.17 -3.04 5.44
C GLY A 106 -16.92 -2.72 4.16
N GLN A 107 -17.28 -1.44 3.95
CA GLN A 107 -17.96 -1.03 2.73
C GLN A 107 -16.96 -0.73 1.61
N PHE A 108 -17.19 -1.27 0.41
CA PHE A 108 -16.34 -1.01 -0.76
C PHE A 108 -17.14 -0.37 -1.89
N ILE A 109 -16.61 0.73 -2.43
CA ILE A 109 -17.08 1.37 -3.66
C ILE A 109 -15.93 1.33 -4.65
N CYS A 110 -16.15 0.76 -5.82
CA CYS A 110 -15.12 0.62 -6.85
C CYS A 110 -15.63 1.18 -8.18
N THR A 111 -14.79 1.92 -8.88
CA THR A 111 -14.99 2.25 -10.30
C THR A 111 -14.13 1.31 -11.14
N THR A 112 -14.68 0.84 -12.26
CA THR A 112 -13.98 -0.09 -13.14
C THR A 112 -14.61 -0.10 -14.52
N PHE A 113 -13.79 -0.41 -15.53
CA PHE A 113 -14.20 -0.76 -16.89
C PHE A 113 -13.90 -2.24 -17.21
N ARG A 114 -13.80 -3.10 -16.19
CA ARG A 114 -13.40 -4.50 -16.31
C ARG A 114 -14.50 -5.42 -15.78
N PRO A 115 -14.88 -6.48 -16.53
CA PRO A 115 -16.01 -7.34 -16.16
C PRO A 115 -15.75 -8.13 -14.87
N GLU A 116 -14.49 -8.44 -14.55
CA GLU A 116 -14.11 -9.26 -13.40
C GLU A 116 -14.63 -8.69 -12.06
N MET A 117 -14.60 -7.37 -11.90
CA MET A 117 -15.12 -6.68 -10.72
C MET A 117 -16.66 -6.66 -10.66
N LEU A 118 -17.32 -6.56 -11.82
CA LEU A 118 -18.79 -6.54 -11.89
C LEU A 118 -19.40 -7.89 -11.51
N HIS A 119 -18.71 -8.99 -11.78
CA HIS A 119 -19.20 -10.32 -11.42
C HIS A 119 -19.40 -10.49 -9.91
N VAL A 120 -18.52 -9.91 -9.09
CA VAL A 120 -18.58 -10.00 -7.62
C VAL A 120 -19.39 -8.89 -6.96
N ALA A 121 -19.71 -7.81 -7.69
CA ALA A 121 -20.43 -6.67 -7.15
C ALA A 121 -21.85 -7.03 -6.68
N GLU A 122 -22.25 -6.49 -5.53
CA GLU A 122 -23.61 -6.63 -5.00
C GLU A 122 -24.60 -5.67 -5.69
N LYS A 123 -24.15 -4.44 -5.96
CA LYS A 123 -24.92 -3.39 -6.65
C LYS A 123 -24.05 -2.71 -7.70
N CYS A 124 -24.64 -2.44 -8.85
CA CYS A 124 -24.00 -1.73 -9.95
C CYS A 124 -24.67 -0.36 -10.14
N TYR A 125 -23.84 0.66 -10.32
CA TYR A 125 -24.30 2.02 -10.63
C TYR A 125 -23.73 2.42 -11.98
N GLY A 126 -24.58 2.88 -12.88
CA GLY A 126 -24.20 3.42 -14.18
C GLY A 126 -24.15 4.94 -14.11
N VAL A 127 -23.07 5.55 -14.59
CA VAL A 127 -22.97 7.00 -14.77
C VAL A 127 -23.20 7.32 -16.25
N SER A 128 -24.13 8.22 -16.53
CA SER A 128 -24.42 8.71 -17.88
C SER A 128 -24.22 10.22 -17.98
N TYR A 129 -23.80 10.71 -19.14
CA TYR A 129 -23.60 12.13 -19.41
C TYR A 129 -24.42 12.55 -20.62
N LEU A 130 -25.45 13.36 -20.41
CA LEU A 130 -26.36 13.85 -21.44
C LEU A 130 -26.65 15.34 -21.21
N ASN A 131 -26.73 16.13 -22.29
CA ASN A 131 -27.05 17.57 -22.21
C ASN A 131 -26.16 18.36 -21.24
N LYS A 132 -24.87 18.02 -21.14
CA LYS A 132 -23.89 18.60 -20.21
C LYS A 132 -24.19 18.36 -18.72
N ALA A 133 -24.99 17.35 -18.40
CA ALA A 133 -25.30 16.93 -17.05
C ALA A 133 -24.93 15.45 -16.85
N SER A 134 -24.31 15.13 -15.73
CA SER A 134 -24.05 13.76 -15.30
C SER A 134 -25.20 13.26 -14.42
N SER A 135 -25.65 12.03 -14.64
CA SER A 135 -26.62 11.34 -13.79
C SER A 135 -26.12 9.96 -13.41
N ILE A 136 -26.57 9.45 -12.26
CA ILE A 136 -26.21 8.14 -11.73
C ILE A 136 -27.50 7.37 -11.42
N ASP A 137 -27.58 6.16 -11.94
CA ASP A 137 -28.74 5.28 -11.74
C ASP A 137 -28.26 3.87 -11.37
N VAL A 138 -29.11 3.15 -10.62
CA VAL A 138 -28.89 1.72 -10.35
C VAL A 138 -29.18 0.96 -11.63
N VAL A 139 -28.22 0.12 -12.06
CA VAL A 139 -28.35 -0.72 -13.25
C VAL A 139 -28.27 -2.19 -12.86
N SER A 140 -28.86 -3.07 -13.67
CA SER A 140 -28.71 -4.50 -13.45
C SER A 140 -27.27 -4.94 -13.74
N LYS A 141 -26.85 -6.08 -13.17
CA LYS A 141 -25.51 -6.63 -13.41
C LYS A 141 -25.32 -6.97 -14.89
N GLU A 142 -26.36 -7.49 -15.54
CA GLU A 142 -26.38 -7.82 -16.97
C GLU A 142 -26.16 -6.56 -17.81
N GLN A 143 -26.89 -5.47 -17.53
CA GLN A 143 -26.72 -4.19 -18.23
C GLN A 143 -25.31 -3.60 -18.04
N ALA A 144 -24.74 -3.73 -16.84
CA ALA A 144 -23.39 -3.27 -16.56
C ALA A 144 -22.34 -4.10 -17.33
N LEU A 145 -22.51 -5.42 -17.41
CA LEU A 145 -21.65 -6.30 -18.19
C LEU A 145 -21.76 -6.01 -19.69
N ASP A 146 -22.98 -5.89 -20.22
CA ASP A 146 -23.21 -5.53 -21.63
C ASP A 146 -22.54 -4.19 -21.99
N PHE A 147 -22.58 -3.21 -21.09
CA PHE A 147 -21.89 -1.93 -21.28
C PHE A 147 -20.37 -2.12 -21.38
N VAL A 148 -19.76 -2.86 -20.46
CA VAL A 148 -18.31 -3.09 -20.43
C VAL A 148 -17.86 -3.93 -21.63
N GLU A 149 -18.60 -4.98 -21.98
CA GLU A 149 -18.31 -5.84 -23.13
C GLU A 149 -18.50 -5.09 -24.46
N GLY A 150 -19.54 -4.26 -24.57
CA GLY A 150 -19.75 -3.39 -25.73
C GLY A 150 -18.61 -2.39 -25.94
N GLN A 151 -17.98 -1.90 -24.87
CA GLN A 151 -16.77 -1.06 -24.95
C GLN A 151 -15.54 -1.86 -25.39
N ILE A 152 -15.45 -3.14 -25.03
CA ILE A 152 -14.35 -4.02 -25.43
C ILE A 152 -14.47 -4.41 -26.91
N SER A 153 -15.68 -4.69 -27.41
CA SER A 153 -15.94 -5.01 -28.82
C SER A 153 -15.93 -3.81 -29.76
N GLY A 154 -16.01 -2.58 -29.24
CA GLY A 154 -15.95 -1.35 -30.02
C GLY A 154 -14.53 -0.89 -30.41
N LYS A 155 -13.51 -1.72 -30.22
CA LYS A 155 -12.12 -1.50 -30.69
C LYS A 155 -11.79 -2.29 -31.94
#